data_AF-A0A5B9FV23-F1
#
_entry.id   AF-A0A5B9FV23-F1
#
_cell.length_a   1.000
_cell.length_b   1.000
_cell.length_c   1.000
_cell.angle_alpha   90.00
_cell.angle_beta   90.00
_cell.angle_gamma   90.00
#
_symmetry.space_group_name_H-M   'P 1'
#
loop_
_entity.id
_entity.type
_entity.pdbx_description
1 polymer ?
#
loop_
_entity_poly.entity_id
_entity_poly.type
_entity_poly.pdbx_seq_one_letter_code
_entity_poly.pdbx_strand_id
1 'polypeptide(L)'
;MKNVYLITLLLLMLISCKKTTEAADSVTETSGEVTEMSIDEMKAAVTSEYGKVVENEADIETDQSAINQVRLIQNGGDGCGSRPGCGKYEYLKNISTDKRIRATVKTTWMYNNEQRSETKVYETDPGQEISLGCTAWCSSMGGRQDFRRSIVGATYLN
;
A
#
# COMPACT_ATOMS: atom_id res chain seq x y z
N MET A 1 -13.65 59.71 -31.39
CA MET A 1 -13.85 60.99 -30.64
C MET A 1 -12.76 61.08 -29.60
N LYS A 2 -11.97 62.16 -29.65
CA LYS A 2 -10.86 62.46 -28.74
C LYS A 2 -11.44 62.88 -27.40
N ASN A 3 -10.89 62.37 -26.29
CA ASN A 3 -10.78 63.12 -25.05
C ASN A 3 -9.55 62.62 -24.27
N VAL A 4 -8.72 63.59 -23.92
CA VAL A 4 -7.43 63.53 -23.23
C VAL A 4 -7.67 63.98 -21.79
N TYR A 5 -7.19 63.25 -20.80
CA TYR A 5 -6.75 63.69 -19.44
C TYR A 5 -6.03 62.47 -18.82
N LEU A 6 -4.70 62.32 -18.79
CA LEU A 6 -3.68 63.01 -17.98
C LEU A 6 -4.12 63.28 -16.54
N ILE A 7 -3.58 62.50 -15.58
CA ILE A 7 -2.94 62.96 -14.33
C ILE A 7 -2.23 61.76 -13.67
N THR A 8 -0.92 61.92 -13.55
CA THR A 8 0.04 61.16 -12.75
C THR A 8 -0.16 61.47 -11.27
N LEU A 9 -0.06 60.47 -10.38
CA LEU A 9 0.41 60.73 -9.01
C LEU A 9 1.21 59.53 -8.49
N LEU A 10 2.54 59.70 -8.50
CA LEU A 10 3.44 58.98 -7.62
C LEU A 10 3.14 59.39 -6.17
N LEU A 11 3.09 58.41 -5.24
CA LEU A 11 3.52 58.67 -3.88
C LEU A 11 4.33 57.49 -3.36
N LEU A 12 5.65 57.63 -3.50
CA LEU A 12 6.65 56.92 -2.70
C LEU A 12 6.67 57.59 -1.31
N MET A 13 6.36 56.84 -0.26
CA MET A 13 6.84 57.17 1.08
C MET A 13 7.57 55.95 1.63
N LEU A 14 8.90 56.05 1.57
CA LEU A 14 9.85 55.36 2.43
C LEU A 14 9.78 55.96 3.85
N ILE A 15 10.48 55.30 4.78
CA ILE A 15 10.81 55.68 6.16
C ILE A 15 9.78 55.09 7.16
N SER A 16 10.12 54.25 8.16
CA SER A 16 11.37 54.09 8.91
C SER A 16 11.43 52.74 9.61
N CYS A 17 12.66 52.25 9.82
CA CYS A 17 13.02 51.23 10.79
C CYS A 17 12.40 51.49 12.18
N LYS A 18 11.85 50.44 12.80
CA LYS A 18 11.87 50.30 14.25
C LYS A 18 12.35 48.90 14.61
N LYS A 19 13.51 48.87 15.26
CA LYS A 19 14.18 47.71 15.87
C LYS A 19 13.53 47.42 17.23
N THR A 20 13.71 46.17 17.70
CA THR A 20 13.36 45.62 19.04
C THR A 20 11.88 45.25 19.17
N THR A 21 11.46 44.06 19.62
CA THR A 21 12.05 43.10 20.56
C THR A 21 11.43 41.72 20.32
N GLU A 22 12.18 40.67 20.61
CA GLU A 22 11.73 39.28 20.73
C GLU A 22 10.41 39.16 21.51
N ALA A 23 9.40 38.58 20.86
CA ALA A 23 8.42 37.77 21.54
C ALA A 23 8.49 36.41 20.84
N ALA A 24 9.20 35.48 21.49
CA ALA A 24 9.12 34.07 21.17
C ALA A 24 7.67 33.65 21.44
N ASP A 25 6.84 33.67 20.40
CA ASP A 25 5.66 32.82 20.35
C ASP A 25 6.22 31.39 20.38
N SER A 26 6.19 30.79 21.56
CA SER A 26 6.31 29.35 21.69
C SER A 26 5.08 28.77 21.02
N VAL A 27 5.16 28.59 19.71
CA VAL A 27 4.33 27.62 18.99
C VAL A 27 4.54 26.34 19.76
N THR A 28 3.52 25.98 20.53
CA THR A 28 3.43 24.66 21.11
C THR A 28 3.29 23.77 19.90
N GLU A 29 4.40 23.23 19.41
CA GLU A 29 4.41 22.07 18.53
C GLU A 29 3.64 21.02 19.30
N THR A 30 2.34 20.98 19.05
CA THR A 30 1.57 19.77 19.23
C THR A 30 2.12 18.90 18.13
N SER A 31 3.27 18.28 18.41
CA SER A 31 3.77 17.08 17.76
C SER A 31 2.59 16.13 17.81
N GLY A 32 1.73 16.22 16.80
CA GLY A 32 0.66 15.27 16.57
C GLY A 32 1.41 13.97 16.46
N GLU A 33 1.32 13.19 17.52
CA GLU A 33 1.90 11.86 17.61
C GLU A 33 1.44 11.14 16.35
N VAL A 34 2.34 10.99 15.38
CA VAL A 34 2.09 10.17 14.21
C VAL A 34 2.01 8.79 14.81
N THR A 35 0.79 8.34 15.13
CA THR A 35 0.58 6.99 15.63
C THR A 35 0.95 6.07 14.48
N GLU A 36 2.20 5.61 14.52
CA GLU A 36 2.72 4.64 13.59
C GLU A 36 1.85 3.39 13.76
N MET A 37 1.18 2.99 12.70
CA MET A 37 0.29 1.83 12.73
C MET A 37 1.11 0.62 13.16
N SER A 38 0.58 -0.15 14.11
CA SER A 38 1.32 -1.29 14.64
C SER A 38 1.60 -2.30 13.51
N ILE A 39 2.70 -3.03 13.62
CA ILE A 39 3.04 -4.06 12.64
C ILE A 39 1.94 -5.12 12.50
N ASP A 40 1.18 -5.38 13.57
CA ASP A 40 0.09 -6.35 13.58
C ASP A 40 -1.14 -5.83 12.81
N GLU A 41 -1.47 -4.55 12.94
CA GLU A 41 -2.51 -3.91 12.14
C GLU A 41 -2.14 -3.88 10.65
N MET A 42 -0.86 -3.64 10.34
CA MET A 42 -0.38 -3.78 8.97
C MET A 42 -0.47 -5.22 8.48
N LYS A 43 -0.04 -6.21 9.27
CA LYS A 43 -0.14 -7.61 8.87
C LYS A 43 -1.58 -8.01 8.56
N ALA A 44 -2.54 -7.62 9.39
CA ALA A 44 -3.96 -7.87 9.15
C ALA A 44 -4.48 -7.22 7.86
N ALA A 45 -3.97 -6.04 7.49
CA ALA A 45 -4.32 -5.38 6.23
C ALA A 45 -3.62 -5.98 4.99
N VAL A 46 -2.46 -6.61 5.19
CA VAL A 46 -1.54 -7.02 4.12
C VAL A 46 -1.64 -8.48 3.78
N THR A 47 -1.90 -9.34 4.75
CA THR A 47 -1.94 -10.78 4.52
C THR A 47 -3.35 -11.28 4.80
N SER A 48 -3.84 -12.13 3.91
CA SER A 48 -5.15 -12.74 4.11
C SER A 48 -5.17 -13.55 5.39
N GLU A 49 -6.33 -13.61 6.04
CA GLU A 49 -6.63 -14.59 7.08
C GLU A 49 -6.53 -16.04 6.55
N TYR A 50 -6.67 -16.22 5.23
CA TYR A 50 -6.51 -17.49 4.54
C TYR A 50 -5.03 -17.88 4.36
N GLY A 51 -4.80 -19.17 4.17
CA GLY A 51 -3.49 -19.77 3.94
C GLY A 51 -2.75 -20.11 5.22
N LYS A 52 -1.66 -20.86 5.10
CA LYS A 52 -0.80 -21.27 6.22
C LYS A 52 0.59 -20.66 6.03
N VAL A 53 1.19 -20.13 7.09
CA VAL A 53 2.55 -19.58 7.05
C VAL A 53 3.54 -20.71 6.74
N VAL A 54 4.49 -20.42 5.86
CA VAL A 54 5.61 -21.30 5.53
C VAL A 54 6.80 -20.91 6.41
N GLU A 55 7.14 -21.77 7.37
CA GLU A 55 8.24 -21.53 8.33
C GLU A 55 9.63 -21.79 7.70
N ASN A 56 9.69 -22.66 6.69
CA ASN A 56 10.94 -23.05 6.02
C ASN A 56 10.77 -22.99 4.50
N GLU A 57 11.53 -22.10 3.84
CA GLU A 57 11.47 -21.95 2.38
C GLU A 57 11.92 -23.21 1.62
N ALA A 58 12.65 -24.13 2.26
CA ALA A 58 13.03 -25.41 1.65
C ALA A 58 11.83 -26.36 1.42
N ASP A 59 10.70 -26.11 2.10
CA ASP A 59 9.47 -26.91 1.98
C ASP A 59 8.57 -26.42 0.82
N ILE A 60 9.02 -25.42 0.06
CA ILE A 60 8.28 -24.87 -1.08
C ILE A 60 8.41 -25.80 -2.28
N GLU A 61 7.32 -26.52 -2.58
CA GLU A 61 7.24 -27.35 -3.78
C GLU A 61 7.02 -26.51 -5.05
N THR A 62 7.74 -26.87 -6.10
CA THR A 62 7.68 -26.20 -7.40
C THR A 62 7.47 -27.18 -8.54
N ASP A 63 6.28 -27.15 -9.13
CA ASP A 63 5.95 -27.72 -10.44
C ASP A 63 5.63 -26.57 -11.38
N GLN A 64 6.47 -26.39 -12.42
CA GLN A 64 6.32 -25.29 -13.36
C GLN A 64 4.97 -25.33 -14.11
N SER A 65 4.44 -26.52 -14.36
CA SER A 65 3.14 -26.66 -15.01
C SER A 65 2.01 -26.18 -14.09
N ALA A 66 2.06 -26.49 -12.80
CA ALA A 66 1.12 -25.97 -11.80
C ALA A 66 1.26 -24.45 -11.61
N ILE A 67 2.50 -23.91 -11.59
CA ILE A 67 2.75 -22.46 -11.52
C ILE A 67 2.09 -21.74 -12.70
N ASN A 68 2.16 -22.32 -13.89
CA ASN A 68 1.54 -21.74 -15.09
C ASN A 68 0.00 -21.71 -15.02
N GLN A 69 -0.61 -22.47 -14.11
CA GLN A 69 -2.05 -22.60 -13.89
C GLN A 69 -2.56 -21.78 -12.69
N VAL A 70 -1.71 -20.96 -12.08
CA VAL A 70 -2.12 -19.97 -11.06
C VAL A 70 -1.76 -18.56 -11.48
N ARG A 71 -2.57 -17.59 -11.07
CA ARG A 71 -2.39 -16.17 -11.40
C ARG A 71 -2.68 -15.31 -10.18
N LEU A 72 -1.90 -14.25 -10.03
CA LEU A 72 -2.29 -13.12 -9.21
C LEU A 72 -3.16 -12.22 -10.07
N ILE A 73 -4.36 -11.90 -9.59
CA ILE A 73 -5.29 -11.00 -10.27
C ILE A 73 -5.73 -9.91 -9.31
N GLN A 74 -6.08 -8.75 -9.86
CA GLN A 74 -6.71 -7.68 -9.10
C GLN A 74 -8.18 -7.67 -9.48
N ASN A 75 -9.05 -7.94 -8.51
CA ASN A 75 -10.50 -7.98 -8.70
C ASN A 75 -11.16 -7.04 -7.68
N GLY A 76 -12.20 -6.30 -8.07
CA GLY A 76 -12.84 -5.30 -7.20
C GLY A 76 -12.21 -3.90 -7.20
N GLY A 77 -12.88 -2.98 -6.50
CA GLY A 77 -12.59 -1.54 -6.49
C GLY A 77 -11.59 -1.09 -5.42
N ASP A 78 -11.49 0.24 -5.26
CA ASP A 78 -10.57 0.90 -4.32
C ASP A 78 -11.08 0.78 -2.86
N GLY A 79 -10.97 -0.41 -2.27
CA GLY A 79 -11.39 -0.69 -0.88
C GLY A 79 -10.25 -0.85 0.12
N CYS A 80 -9.02 -0.61 -0.31
CA CYS A 80 -7.83 -0.91 0.48
C CYS A 80 -7.31 0.33 1.23
N GLY A 81 -7.69 0.45 2.50
CA GLY A 81 -7.30 1.54 3.37
C GLY A 81 -8.38 2.60 3.54
N SER A 82 -7.99 3.72 4.16
CA SER A 82 -8.93 4.76 4.59
C SER A 82 -9.27 5.80 3.52
N ARG A 83 -8.68 5.69 2.32
CA ARG A 83 -8.79 6.69 1.25
C ARG A 83 -9.26 6.05 -0.07
N PRO A 84 -10.23 6.64 -0.77
CA PRO A 84 -10.61 6.21 -2.12
C PRO A 84 -9.41 6.27 -3.08
N GLY A 85 -9.35 5.35 -4.04
CA GLY A 85 -8.22 5.22 -4.96
C GLY A 85 -6.97 4.53 -4.36
N CYS A 86 -7.04 4.09 -3.10
CA CYS A 86 -5.91 3.43 -2.47
C CYS A 86 -5.96 1.92 -2.61
N GLY A 87 -4.88 1.36 -3.15
CA GLY A 87 -4.71 -0.07 -3.33
C GLY A 87 -5.82 -0.73 -4.14
N LYS A 88 -5.68 -2.03 -4.36
CA LYS A 88 -6.71 -2.90 -4.90
C LYS A 88 -6.68 -4.19 -4.11
N TYR A 89 -7.80 -4.89 -4.05
CA TYR A 89 -7.79 -6.27 -3.59
C TYR A 89 -7.10 -7.15 -4.62
N GLU A 90 -6.21 -8.00 -4.14
CA GLU A 90 -5.49 -8.99 -4.95
C GLU A 90 -5.92 -10.39 -4.55
N TYR A 91 -6.02 -11.26 -5.54
CA TYR A 91 -6.49 -12.63 -5.39
C TYR A 91 -5.53 -13.59 -6.07
N LEU A 92 -5.37 -14.75 -5.47
CA LEU A 92 -4.83 -15.93 -6.12
C LEU A 92 -5.98 -16.61 -6.87
N LYS A 93 -5.82 -16.78 -8.19
CA LYS A 93 -6.76 -17.50 -9.03
C LYS A 93 -6.13 -18.80 -9.54
N ASN A 94 -6.84 -19.91 -9.35
CA ASN A 94 -6.57 -21.14 -10.07
C ASN A 94 -7.26 -21.09 -11.43
N ILE A 95 -6.48 -21.02 -12.51
CA ILE A 95 -7.01 -21.01 -13.88
C ILE A 95 -7.09 -22.40 -14.50
N SER A 96 -6.66 -23.45 -13.79
CA SER A 96 -6.94 -24.82 -14.19
C SER A 96 -8.45 -25.09 -14.17
N THR A 97 -8.91 -25.89 -15.13
CA THR A 97 -10.31 -26.30 -15.25
C THR A 97 -10.62 -27.60 -14.49
N ASP A 98 -9.60 -28.34 -14.07
CA ASP A 98 -9.76 -29.71 -13.58
C ASP A 98 -8.81 -30.11 -12.45
N LYS A 99 -7.80 -29.29 -12.12
CA LYS A 99 -6.81 -29.59 -11.08
C LYS A 99 -6.92 -28.65 -9.88
N ARG A 100 -6.92 -29.25 -8.69
CA ARG A 100 -6.67 -28.54 -7.43
C ARG A 100 -5.18 -28.22 -7.35
N ILE A 101 -4.85 -27.02 -6.89
CA ILE A 101 -3.46 -26.55 -6.82
C ILE A 101 -3.18 -26.04 -5.42
N ARG A 102 -2.03 -26.43 -4.88
CA ARG A 102 -1.42 -25.76 -3.73
C ARG A 102 -0.42 -24.76 -4.26
N ALA A 103 -0.64 -23.47 -4.01
CA ALA A 103 0.25 -22.40 -4.43
C ALA A 103 0.86 -21.68 -3.22
N THR A 104 2.14 -21.36 -3.32
CA THR A 104 2.88 -20.62 -2.31
C THR A 104 3.13 -19.20 -2.80
N VAL A 105 2.68 -18.22 -2.02
CA VAL A 105 2.78 -16.79 -2.34
C VAL A 105 3.64 -16.10 -1.29
N LYS A 106 4.67 -15.41 -1.75
CA LYS A 106 5.50 -14.52 -0.94
C LYS A 106 4.97 -13.10 -1.07
N THR A 107 4.68 -12.46 0.06
CA THR A 107 4.31 -11.05 0.15
C THR A 107 5.47 -10.27 0.75
N THR A 108 5.84 -9.14 0.15
CA THR A 108 6.91 -8.25 0.63
C THR A 108 6.40 -6.82 0.78
N TRP A 109 6.93 -6.12 1.78
CA TRP A 109 6.58 -4.72 2.09
C TRP A 109 7.70 -4.02 2.84
N MET A 110 7.60 -2.70 2.98
CA MET A 110 8.50 -1.91 3.80
C MET A 110 7.82 -1.60 5.13
N TYR A 111 8.56 -1.66 6.24
CA TYR A 111 8.11 -1.17 7.53
C TYR A 111 9.31 -0.62 8.29
N ASN A 112 9.24 0.64 8.73
CA ASN A 112 10.31 1.35 9.44
C ASN A 112 11.65 1.29 8.69
N ASN A 113 11.60 1.54 7.37
CA ASN A 113 12.74 1.44 6.44
C ASN A 113 13.38 0.05 6.31
N GLU A 114 12.76 -1.00 6.84
CA GLU A 114 13.19 -2.38 6.68
C GLU A 114 12.26 -3.14 5.75
N GLN A 115 12.84 -3.95 4.86
CA GLN A 115 12.05 -4.87 4.05
C GLN A 115 11.56 -6.02 4.93
N ARG A 116 10.25 -6.26 4.88
CA ARG A 116 9.57 -7.38 5.51
C ARG A 116 9.04 -8.34 4.45
N SER A 117 8.86 -9.60 4.85
CA SER A 117 8.19 -10.58 4.01
C SER A 117 7.46 -11.63 4.82
N GLU A 118 6.39 -12.18 4.25
CA GLU A 118 5.66 -13.33 4.76
C GLU A 118 5.32 -14.25 3.59
N THR A 119 5.56 -15.55 3.76
CA THR A 119 5.25 -16.56 2.75
C THR A 119 4.11 -17.43 3.27
N LYS A 120 3.06 -17.56 2.48
CA LYS A 120 1.89 -18.39 2.82
C LYS A 120 1.58 -19.37 1.70
N VAL A 121 1.11 -20.55 2.09
CA VAL A 121 0.60 -21.59 1.20
C VAL A 121 -0.93 -21.59 1.19
N TYR A 122 -1.50 -21.71 0.00
CA TYR A 122 -2.92 -21.68 -0.28
C TYR A 122 -3.30 -22.90 -1.09
N GLU A 123 -4.40 -23.55 -0.74
CA GLU A 123 -4.98 -24.64 -1.53
C GLU A 123 -6.23 -24.11 -2.23
N THR A 124 -6.31 -24.28 -3.55
CA THR A 124 -7.35 -23.69 -4.38
C THR A 124 -7.92 -24.70 -5.37
N ASP A 125 -9.25 -24.76 -5.42
CA ASP A 125 -10.01 -25.60 -6.35
C ASP A 125 -10.02 -25.00 -7.77
N PRO A 126 -10.30 -25.81 -8.82
CA PRO A 126 -10.41 -25.30 -10.18
C PRO A 126 -11.34 -24.09 -10.31
N GLY A 127 -10.85 -23.01 -10.92
CA GLY A 127 -11.60 -21.77 -11.14
C GLY A 127 -11.79 -20.87 -9.91
N GLN A 128 -11.36 -21.30 -8.71
CA GLN A 128 -11.55 -20.54 -7.48
C GLN A 128 -10.61 -19.33 -7.40
N GLU A 129 -11.09 -18.27 -6.73
CA GLU A 129 -10.33 -17.09 -6.34
C GLU A 129 -10.22 -17.02 -4.81
N ILE A 130 -9.00 -16.86 -4.28
CA ILE A 130 -8.73 -16.68 -2.86
C ILE A 130 -8.17 -15.28 -2.64
N SER A 131 -8.80 -14.50 -1.75
CA SER A 131 -8.31 -13.16 -1.40
C SER A 131 -6.94 -13.26 -0.72
N LEU A 132 -5.98 -12.44 -1.17
CA LEU A 132 -4.65 -12.31 -0.59
C LEU A 132 -4.48 -11.02 0.24
N GLY A 133 -5.52 -10.18 0.25
CA GLY A 133 -5.50 -8.86 0.87
C GLY A 133 -5.26 -7.73 -0.12
N CYS A 134 -4.72 -6.62 0.38
CA CYS A 134 -4.56 -5.38 -0.39
C CYS A 134 -3.22 -5.30 -1.14
N THR A 135 -3.16 -4.55 -2.24
CA THR A 135 -1.89 -4.21 -2.94
C THR A 135 -1.21 -2.96 -2.39
N ALA A 136 -1.97 -2.12 -1.70
CA ALA A 136 -1.45 -1.00 -0.92
C ALA A 136 -2.40 -0.66 0.21
N TRP A 137 -1.89 -0.02 1.27
CA TRP A 137 -2.68 0.56 2.34
C TRP A 137 -2.35 2.04 2.46
N CYS A 138 -3.38 2.87 2.62
CA CYS A 138 -3.21 4.29 2.85
C CYS A 138 -3.78 4.68 4.22
N SER A 139 -2.95 5.37 5.00
CA SER A 139 -3.41 6.02 6.22
C SER A 139 -4.19 7.29 5.90
N SER A 140 -5.05 7.67 6.83
CA SER A 140 -5.84 8.90 6.74
C SER A 140 -4.97 10.16 6.72
N MET A 141 -3.77 10.06 7.29
CA MET A 141 -2.77 11.14 7.37
C MET A 141 -1.87 11.27 6.13
N GLY A 142 -2.10 10.47 5.08
CA GLY A 142 -1.41 10.62 3.80
C GLY A 142 -0.27 9.64 3.54
N GLY A 143 0.03 8.72 4.47
CA GLY A 143 0.97 7.64 4.23
C GLY A 143 0.42 6.61 3.25
N ARG A 144 1.29 6.05 2.40
CA ARG A 144 0.99 4.91 1.52
C ARG A 144 2.05 3.84 1.71
N GLN A 145 1.60 2.61 1.93
CA GLN A 145 2.44 1.43 1.98
C GLN A 145 2.03 0.48 0.86
N ASP A 146 2.93 0.17 -0.07
CA ASP A 146 2.69 -0.81 -1.13
C ASP A 146 3.12 -2.21 -0.70
N PHE A 147 2.41 -3.21 -1.23
CA PHE A 147 2.60 -4.63 -0.98
C PHE A 147 2.83 -5.34 -2.32
N ARG A 148 3.92 -6.11 -2.41
CA ARG A 148 4.25 -6.85 -3.62
C ARG A 148 4.12 -8.34 -3.36
N ARG A 149 3.45 -9.04 -4.26
CA ARG A 149 3.27 -10.49 -4.18
C ARG A 149 3.89 -11.18 -5.38
N SER A 150 4.38 -12.39 -5.13
CA SER A 150 4.90 -13.29 -6.14
C SER A 150 4.53 -14.72 -5.80
N ILE A 151 4.08 -15.48 -6.79
CA ILE A 151 3.97 -16.94 -6.68
C ILE A 151 5.38 -17.50 -6.72
N VAL A 152 5.81 -18.11 -5.62
CA VAL A 152 7.17 -18.67 -5.46
C VAL A 152 7.19 -20.19 -5.55
N GLY A 153 6.02 -20.83 -5.52
CA GLY A 153 5.87 -22.26 -5.77
C GLY A 153 4.42 -22.62 -6.05
N ALA A 154 4.21 -23.77 -6.70
CA ALA A 154 2.91 -24.39 -6.85
C ALA A 154 3.07 -25.88 -7.15
N THR A 155 2.12 -26.69 -6.73
CA THR A 155 2.07 -28.14 -6.97
C THR A 155 0.61 -28.57 -7.14
N TYR A 156 0.37 -29.66 -7.87
CA TYR A 156 -0.97 -30.23 -7.95
C TYR A 156 -1.30 -31.00 -6.69
N LEU A 157 -2.56 -30.89 -6.25
CA LEU A 157 -3.10 -31.72 -5.18
C LEU A 157 -3.86 -32.90 -5.80
N ASN A 158 -3.53 -34.11 -5.35
CA ASN A 158 -4.22 -35.35 -5.73
C ASN A 158 -5.53 -35.52 -4.96
#